data_AF-A0AAU7YXC4-F1
#
_entry.id   AF-A0AAU7YXC4-F1
#
_cell.length_a   1.000
_cell.length_b   1.000
_cell.length_c   1.000
_cell.angle_alpha   90.00
_cell.angle_beta   90.00
_cell.angle_gamma   90.00
#
_symmetry.space_group_name_H-M   'P 1'
#
loop_
_entity.id
_entity.type
_entity.pdbx_description
1 polymer ?
#
loop_
_entity_poly.entity_id
_entity_poly.type
_entity_poly.pdbx_seq_one_letter_code
_entity_poly.pdbx_strand_id
1 'polypeptide(L)'
;MFEGLRQRLSCRTGPLRVGRPLRDLFTPLGAAPVGRFRRFAGAGLVCLLAVVMLGATPDSRFQKMGHEMICTCGCGQVLLECNHVGCPVSPVMISELHSGIDGGGTDTSIFNWFETKYGATVLAAPIRGGFDNVAWIAPMAVFLLATIGTGFLVKMWSARSARSAQRRAVSAAGTVMGGDAVRERIRRETEY
;
A
#
# COMPACT_ATOMS: atom_id res chain seq x y z
N MET A 1 69.93 5.22 62.71
CA MET A 1 69.23 6.27 61.94
C MET A 1 68.50 5.57 60.81
N PHE A 2 67.18 5.36 61.00
CA PHE A 2 66.14 4.95 60.04
C PHE A 2 66.32 3.59 59.34
N GLU A 3 65.59 2.52 59.67
CA GLU A 3 64.12 2.39 59.78
C GLU A 3 63.43 2.77 58.45
N GLY A 4 62.99 1.81 57.64
CA GLY A 4 62.08 2.13 56.53
C GLY A 4 61.96 1.10 55.41
N LEU A 5 60.92 0.26 55.49
CA LEU A 5 60.15 -0.28 54.36
C LEU A 5 60.66 -1.53 53.62
N ARG A 6 60.89 -2.57 54.41
CA ARG A 6 60.39 -3.92 54.11
C ARG A 6 58.88 -3.95 54.42
N GLN A 7 58.01 -3.74 53.42
CA GLN A 7 56.55 -4.00 53.40
C GLN A 7 56.04 -3.52 52.04
N ARG A 8 55.66 -4.36 51.08
CA ARG A 8 54.32 -4.92 50.95
C ARG A 8 54.37 -6.19 50.08
N LEU A 9 54.51 -7.34 50.73
CA LEU A 9 53.75 -8.52 50.34
C LEU A 9 52.28 -8.17 50.59
N SER A 10 51.46 -8.17 49.55
CA SER A 10 50.03 -8.40 49.73
C SER A 10 49.49 -9.03 48.46
N CYS A 11 49.49 -10.36 48.48
CA CYS A 11 48.50 -11.16 47.79
C CYS A 11 47.13 -10.49 47.97
N ARG A 12 46.63 -9.84 46.93
CA ARG A 12 45.21 -9.50 46.86
C ARG A 12 44.47 -10.69 46.27
N THR A 13 44.29 -11.70 47.11
CA THR A 13 43.22 -12.68 47.00
C THR A 13 41.88 -11.94 47.07
N GLY A 14 41.42 -11.44 45.93
CA GLY A 14 40.06 -10.96 45.78
C GLY A 14 39.14 -12.15 45.49
N PRO A 15 37.99 -12.28 46.17
CA PRO A 15 37.10 -13.41 45.97
C PRO A 15 36.57 -13.43 44.53
N LEU A 16 36.74 -14.60 43.89
CA LEU A 16 36.02 -14.99 42.68
C LEU A 16 34.54 -14.75 42.92
N ARG A 17 33.98 -13.76 42.22
CA ARG A 17 32.57 -13.39 42.33
C ARG A 17 31.76 -14.45 41.58
N VAL A 18 31.40 -15.48 42.33
CA VAL A 18 30.47 -16.55 41.98
C VAL A 18 29.16 -15.95 41.45
N GLY A 19 28.73 -16.45 40.29
CA GLY A 19 27.33 -16.56 39.90
C GLY A 19 26.54 -15.27 39.71
N ARG A 20 26.59 -14.70 38.50
CA ARG A 20 25.37 -14.06 37.96
C ARG A 20 24.56 -15.18 37.29
N PRO A 21 23.34 -15.49 37.77
CA PRO A 21 22.51 -16.47 37.09
C PRO A 21 22.19 -15.94 35.69
N LEU A 22 22.59 -16.73 34.68
CA LEU A 22 22.26 -16.57 33.26
C LEU A 22 20.75 -16.85 33.04
N ARG A 23 19.87 -16.17 33.77
CA ARG A 23 18.42 -16.36 33.71
C ARG A 23 17.68 -15.27 32.96
N ASP A 24 18.38 -14.23 32.50
CA ASP A 24 17.75 -13.08 31.84
C ASP A 24 17.86 -13.08 30.30
N LEU A 25 18.41 -14.13 29.68
CA LEU A 25 18.50 -14.23 28.21
C LEU A 25 17.28 -14.90 27.54
N PHE A 26 16.20 -15.09 28.30
CA PHE A 26 14.89 -15.46 27.75
C PHE A 26 13.92 -14.31 28.02
N THR A 27 14.18 -13.16 27.40
CA THR A 27 13.10 -12.24 27.08
C THR A 27 12.28 -12.94 25.99
N PRO A 28 11.01 -13.36 26.24
CA PRO A 28 10.18 -13.85 25.15
C PRO A 28 10.04 -12.71 24.16
N LEU A 29 10.57 -12.93 22.96
CA LEU A 29 10.37 -12.10 21.78
C LEU A 29 8.89 -11.75 21.73
N GLY A 30 8.61 -10.45 21.82
CA GLY A 30 7.29 -9.90 22.09
C GLY A 30 6.19 -10.63 21.36
N ALA A 31 5.20 -11.05 22.14
CA ALA A 31 3.88 -11.40 21.66
C ALA A 31 3.48 -10.40 20.56
N ALA A 32 3.19 -10.92 19.37
CA ALA A 32 2.60 -10.14 18.30
C ALA A 32 1.43 -9.33 18.89
N PRO A 33 1.32 -8.01 18.64
CA PRO A 33 0.23 -7.23 19.18
C PRO A 33 -1.03 -7.55 18.39
N VAL A 34 -1.68 -8.68 18.70
CA VAL A 34 -2.97 -9.10 18.14
C VAL A 34 -4.03 -8.01 18.36
N GLY A 35 -3.87 -7.19 19.43
CA GLY A 35 -4.72 -6.03 19.71
C GLY A 35 -4.49 -4.82 18.79
N ARG A 36 -3.30 -4.68 18.17
CA ARG A 36 -2.98 -3.57 17.26
C ARG A 36 -3.58 -3.81 15.87
N PHE A 37 -3.62 -5.06 15.42
CA PHE A 37 -4.28 -5.46 14.17
C PHE A 37 -5.79 -5.20 14.18
N ARG A 38 -6.48 -5.42 15.32
CA ARG A 38 -7.92 -5.15 15.47
C ARG A 38 -8.26 -3.66 15.43
N ARG A 39 -7.36 -2.80 15.94
CA ARG A 39 -7.52 -1.34 15.85
C ARG A 39 -7.20 -0.78 14.47
N PHE A 40 -6.21 -1.35 13.76
CA PHE A 40 -5.97 -1.01 12.35
C PHE A 40 -7.09 -1.50 11.42
N ALA A 41 -7.68 -2.67 11.69
CA ALA A 41 -8.85 -3.15 10.95
C ALA A 41 -10.09 -2.26 11.18
N GLY A 42 -10.32 -1.81 12.42
CA GLY A 42 -11.38 -0.87 12.74
C GLY A 42 -11.17 0.51 12.10
N ALA A 43 -9.95 1.05 12.15
CA ALA A 43 -9.61 2.33 11.50
C ALA A 43 -9.71 2.25 9.97
N GLY A 44 -9.32 1.12 9.37
CA GLY A 44 -9.47 0.86 7.94
C GLY A 44 -10.94 0.80 7.51
N LEU A 45 -11.80 0.12 8.28
CA LEU A 45 -13.24 0.09 8.03
C LEU A 45 -13.88 1.48 8.14
N VAL A 46 -13.50 2.28 9.15
CA VAL A 46 -14.00 3.65 9.33
C VAL A 46 -13.51 4.57 8.21
N CYS A 47 -12.26 4.47 7.78
CA CYS A 47 -11.76 5.22 6.61
C CYS A 47 -12.50 4.81 5.34
N LEU A 48 -12.74 3.52 5.13
CA LEU A 48 -13.44 3.03 3.94
C LEU A 48 -14.90 3.48 3.93
N LEU A 49 -15.59 3.45 5.07
CA LEU A 49 -16.93 4.01 5.22
C LEU A 49 -16.97 5.52 5.01
N ALA A 50 -15.98 6.27 5.53
CA ALA A 50 -15.89 7.71 5.34
C ALA A 50 -15.66 8.07 3.86
N VAL A 51 -14.81 7.34 3.14
CA VAL A 51 -14.58 7.52 1.69
C VAL A 51 -15.86 7.22 0.90
N VAL A 52 -16.61 6.17 1.26
CA VAL A 52 -17.88 5.84 0.59
C VAL A 52 -18.95 6.91 0.81
N MET A 53 -19.00 7.53 2.00
CA MET A 53 -19.98 8.59 2.29
C MET A 53 -19.64 9.96 1.68
N LEU A 54 -18.40 10.18 1.21
CA LEU A 54 -17.98 11.43 0.59
C LEU A 54 -18.50 11.63 -0.85
N GLY A 55 -19.01 10.59 -1.51
CA GLY A 55 -19.34 10.60 -2.95
C GLY A 55 -20.80 10.86 -3.33
N ALA A 56 -21.69 11.18 -2.39
CA ALA A 56 -23.12 11.36 -2.66
C ALA A 56 -23.50 12.83 -2.87
N THR A 57 -23.12 13.43 -4.00
CA THR A 57 -23.65 14.74 -4.42
C THR A 57 -24.85 14.55 -5.35
N PRO A 58 -26.00 15.20 -5.08
CA PRO A 58 -27.14 15.21 -5.99
C PRO A 58 -26.91 16.23 -7.09
N ASP A 59 -26.04 15.93 -8.05
CA ASP A 59 -25.88 16.76 -9.24
C ASP A 59 -27.11 16.62 -10.16
N SER A 60 -27.64 17.75 -10.62
CA SER A 60 -28.72 17.72 -11.60
C SER A 60 -28.20 17.17 -12.93
N ARG A 61 -29.02 16.38 -13.63
CA ARG A 61 -28.67 15.79 -14.92
C ARG A 61 -28.13 16.84 -15.92
N PHE A 62 -28.70 18.04 -15.89
CA PHE A 62 -28.27 19.18 -16.68
C PHE A 62 -26.84 19.63 -16.34
N GLN A 63 -26.53 19.77 -15.04
CA GLN A 63 -25.19 20.14 -14.60
C GLN A 63 -24.16 19.11 -15.02
N LYS A 64 -24.44 17.82 -14.81
CA LYS A 64 -23.55 16.74 -15.21
C LYS A 64 -23.25 16.77 -16.71
N MET A 65 -24.28 16.80 -17.56
CA MET A 65 -24.08 16.83 -19.01
C MET A 65 -23.42 18.13 -19.46
N GLY A 66 -23.74 19.26 -18.83
CA GLY A 66 -23.12 20.55 -19.08
C GLY A 66 -21.61 20.58 -18.84
N HIS A 67 -21.13 19.82 -17.85
CA HIS A 67 -19.70 19.69 -17.54
C HIS A 67 -18.96 18.73 -18.48
N GLU A 68 -19.67 17.80 -19.11
CA GLU A 68 -19.11 16.88 -20.11
C GLU A 68 -18.99 17.52 -21.51
N MET A 69 -19.37 18.79 -21.67
CA MET A 69 -19.37 19.53 -22.94
C MET A 69 -18.55 20.81 -22.87
N ILE A 70 -17.85 21.12 -23.97
CA ILE A 70 -17.15 22.40 -24.15
C ILE A 70 -17.86 23.29 -25.17
N CYS A 71 -17.78 24.60 -24.94
CA CYS A 71 -18.32 25.59 -25.86
C CYS A 71 -17.51 25.65 -27.16
N THR A 72 -18.19 25.56 -28.30
CA THR A 72 -17.59 25.60 -29.65
C THR A 72 -17.29 27.00 -30.18
N CYS A 73 -17.34 28.01 -29.30
CA CYS A 73 -17.03 29.39 -29.65
C CYS A 73 -15.56 29.64 -29.99
N GLY A 74 -14.69 28.63 -29.85
CA GLY A 74 -13.23 28.73 -29.95
C GLY A 74 -12.53 29.00 -28.60
N CYS A 75 -13.31 29.30 -27.56
CA CYS A 75 -12.87 29.54 -26.19
C CYS A 75 -12.39 28.29 -25.45
N GLY A 76 -12.87 27.10 -25.82
CA GLY A 76 -12.44 25.83 -25.23
C GLY A 76 -12.76 25.66 -23.74
N GLN A 77 -13.69 26.45 -23.19
CA GLN A 77 -14.17 26.33 -21.81
C GLN A 77 -15.39 25.40 -21.72
N VAL A 78 -15.64 24.86 -20.53
CA VAL A 78 -16.85 24.07 -20.23
C VAL A 78 -18.10 24.92 -20.51
N LEU A 79 -19.14 24.31 -21.07
CA LEU A 79 -20.33 25.03 -21.54
C LEU A 79 -20.98 25.89 -20.45
N LEU A 80 -21.15 25.33 -19.24
CA LEU A 80 -21.81 26.01 -18.13
C LEU A 80 -20.92 27.02 -17.40
N GLU A 81 -19.60 26.90 -17.52
CA GLU A 81 -18.60 27.76 -16.87
C GLU A 81 -17.93 28.72 -17.87
N CYS A 82 -18.52 28.90 -19.06
CA CYS A 82 -17.92 29.71 -20.11
C CYS A 82 -18.06 31.21 -19.79
N ASN A 83 -16.96 31.83 -19.34
CA ASN A 83 -16.89 33.28 -19.06
C ASN A 83 -16.44 34.13 -20.28
N HIS A 84 -16.78 33.71 -21.51
CA HIS A 84 -16.42 34.47 -22.71
C HIS A 84 -17.45 35.58 -22.98
N VAL A 85 -17.07 36.84 -22.76
CA VAL A 85 -17.94 38.00 -22.98
C VAL A 85 -18.38 38.09 -24.44
N GLY A 86 -19.70 38.12 -24.66
CA GLY A 86 -20.27 38.24 -26.00
C GLY A 86 -20.28 36.96 -26.83
N CYS A 87 -20.18 35.78 -26.20
CA CYS A 87 -20.35 34.50 -26.91
C CYS A 87 -21.81 34.32 -27.40
N PRO A 88 -22.09 34.27 -28.73
CA PRO A 88 -23.44 34.04 -29.23
C PRO A 88 -23.85 32.55 -29.16
N VAL A 89 -22.89 31.64 -29.02
CA VAL A 89 -23.11 30.18 -29.12
C VAL A 89 -23.50 29.55 -27.79
N SER A 90 -22.86 29.94 -26.69
CA SER A 90 -23.09 29.39 -25.35
C SER A 90 -24.58 29.40 -24.92
N PRO A 91 -25.31 30.53 -24.96
CA PRO A 91 -26.71 30.55 -24.52
C PRO A 91 -27.62 29.68 -25.40
N VAL A 92 -27.34 29.61 -26.71
CA VAL A 92 -28.09 28.76 -27.64
C VAL A 92 -27.87 27.29 -27.31
N MET A 93 -26.61 26.87 -27.13
CA MET A 93 -26.25 25.48 -26.82
C MET A 93 -26.81 25.03 -25.47
N ILE A 94 -26.82 25.92 -24.47
CA ILE A 94 -27.47 25.72 -23.16
C ILE A 94 -28.98 25.52 -23.32
N SER A 95 -29.64 26.36 -24.12
CA SER A 95 -31.09 26.24 -24.36
C SER A 95 -31.45 24.94 -25.10
N GLU A 96 -30.61 24.52 -26.04
CA GLU A 96 -30.76 23.26 -26.76
C GLU A 96 -30.57 22.06 -25.82
N LEU A 97 -29.61 22.13 -24.90
CA LEU A 97 -29.41 21.09 -23.89
C LEU A 97 -30.64 20.95 -22.99
N HIS A 98 -31.19 22.07 -22.51
CA HIS A 98 -32.44 22.08 -21.76
C HIS A 98 -33.57 21.42 -22.57
N SER A 99 -33.75 21.81 -23.83
CA SER A 99 -34.80 21.23 -24.68
C SER A 99 -34.66 19.72 -24.89
N GLY A 100 -33.42 19.22 -25.03
CA GLY A 100 -33.15 17.78 -25.18
C GLY A 100 -33.44 16.99 -23.90
N ILE A 101 -33.18 17.58 -22.73
CA ILE A 101 -33.49 16.99 -21.43
C ILE A 101 -35.00 16.96 -21.20
N ASP A 102 -35.67 18.09 -21.43
CA ASP A 102 -37.12 18.25 -21.24
C ASP A 102 -37.91 17.37 -22.21
N GLY A 103 -37.36 17.13 -23.41
CA GLY A 103 -37.89 16.18 -24.38
C GLY A 103 -37.75 14.70 -23.99
N GLY A 104 -37.13 14.39 -22.85
CA GLY A 104 -37.00 13.01 -22.34
C GLY A 104 -35.95 12.16 -23.08
N GLY A 105 -35.08 12.77 -23.88
CA GLY A 105 -33.99 12.06 -24.57
C GLY A 105 -33.00 11.45 -23.56
N THR A 106 -32.30 10.38 -23.94
CA THR A 106 -31.21 9.80 -23.13
C THR A 106 -29.92 10.62 -23.28
N ASP A 107 -29.02 10.58 -22.30
CA ASP A 107 -27.75 11.34 -22.33
C ASP A 107 -26.96 11.08 -23.62
N THR A 108 -26.86 9.81 -24.02
CA THR A 108 -26.16 9.40 -25.24
C THR A 108 -26.80 9.92 -26.51
N SER A 109 -28.14 9.97 -26.58
CA SER A 109 -28.85 10.50 -27.75
C SER A 109 -28.66 12.01 -27.88
N ILE A 110 -28.67 12.73 -26.76
CA ILE A 110 -28.43 14.17 -26.70
C ILE A 110 -27.00 14.46 -27.13
N PHE A 111 -26.01 13.76 -26.57
CA PHE A 111 -24.61 13.92 -26.97
C PHE A 111 -24.35 13.61 -28.44
N ASN A 112 -24.97 12.56 -29.00
CA ASN A 112 -24.87 12.24 -30.42
C ASN A 112 -25.44 13.36 -31.30
N TRP A 113 -26.56 13.96 -30.88
CA TRP A 113 -27.14 15.11 -31.58
C TRP A 113 -26.19 16.33 -31.55
N PHE A 114 -25.58 16.62 -30.40
CA PHE A 114 -24.59 17.70 -30.27
C PHE A 114 -23.32 17.42 -31.10
N GLU A 115 -22.82 16.19 -31.09
CA GLU A 115 -21.68 15.77 -31.92
C GLU A 115 -21.98 15.93 -33.41
N THR A 116 -23.19 15.55 -33.84
CA THR A 116 -23.62 15.67 -35.24
C THR A 116 -23.74 17.13 -35.68
N LYS A 117 -24.25 18.00 -34.79
CA LYS A 117 -24.52 19.42 -35.12
C LYS A 117 -23.28 20.31 -35.03
N TYR A 118 -22.45 20.10 -34.01
CA TYR A 118 -21.35 20.99 -33.66
C TYR A 118 -19.96 20.33 -33.79
N GLY A 119 -19.91 19.01 -34.04
CA GLY A 119 -18.69 18.24 -34.24
C GLY A 119 -18.24 17.45 -33.01
N ALA A 120 -17.32 16.50 -33.22
CA ALA A 120 -16.78 15.64 -32.17
C ALA A 120 -16.00 16.38 -31.08
N THR A 121 -15.60 17.64 -31.34
CA THR A 121 -14.85 18.46 -30.39
C THR A 121 -15.73 19.06 -29.28
N VAL A 122 -17.06 18.97 -29.37
CA VAL A 122 -17.98 19.52 -28.35
C VAL A 122 -17.95 18.73 -27.07
N LEU A 123 -17.63 17.44 -27.15
CA LEU A 123 -17.60 16.55 -26.00
C LEU A 123 -16.23 16.65 -25.32
N ALA A 124 -16.21 17.11 -24.07
CA ALA A 124 -15.02 17.15 -23.23
C ALA A 124 -14.56 15.73 -22.87
N ALA A 125 -15.51 14.80 -22.74
CA ALA A 125 -15.28 13.40 -22.46
C ALA A 125 -15.90 12.52 -23.58
N PRO A 126 -15.24 11.42 -23.97
CA PRO A 126 -15.79 10.52 -24.99
C PRO A 126 -17.14 9.95 -24.55
N ILE A 127 -18.09 9.80 -25.50
CA ILE A 127 -19.48 9.32 -25.28
C ILE A 127 -19.63 8.08 -24.40
N ARG A 128 -18.57 7.27 -24.27
CA ARG A 128 -18.55 6.03 -23.48
C ARG A 128 -18.37 6.28 -21.98
N GLY A 129 -18.21 7.51 -21.49
CA GLY A 129 -18.23 7.89 -20.06
C GLY A 129 -17.22 7.19 -19.15
N GLY A 130 -16.39 6.28 -19.69
CA GLY A 130 -15.50 5.43 -18.91
C GLY A 130 -14.15 6.05 -18.61
N PHE A 131 -13.75 7.09 -19.35
CA PHE A 131 -12.45 7.73 -19.18
C PHE A 131 -12.32 8.43 -17.83
N ASP A 132 -13.36 9.18 -17.43
CA ASP A 132 -13.42 9.84 -16.13
C ASP A 132 -13.31 8.83 -14.98
N ASN A 133 -14.00 7.69 -15.13
CA ASN A 133 -13.95 6.63 -14.13
C ASN A 133 -12.56 5.97 -14.00
N VAL A 134 -11.90 5.75 -15.14
CA VAL A 134 -10.54 5.18 -15.14
C VAL A 134 -9.55 6.17 -14.52
N ALA A 135 -9.72 7.48 -14.71
CA ALA A 135 -8.82 8.49 -14.17
C ALA A 135 -8.73 8.44 -12.63
N TRP A 136 -9.83 8.14 -11.93
CA TRP A 136 -9.83 7.99 -10.47
C TRP A 136 -9.56 6.56 -9.99
N ILE A 137 -10.01 5.53 -10.71
CA ILE A 137 -9.80 4.12 -10.32
C ILE A 137 -8.34 3.70 -10.52
N ALA A 138 -7.71 4.13 -11.62
CA ALA A 138 -6.39 3.64 -12.00
C ALA A 138 -5.31 3.92 -10.93
N PRO A 139 -5.21 5.12 -10.33
CA PRO A 139 -4.25 5.37 -9.25
C PRO A 139 -4.46 4.41 -8.07
N MET A 140 -5.71 4.23 -7.61
CA MET A 140 -6.01 3.36 -6.47
C MET A 140 -5.69 1.90 -6.77
N ALA A 141 -6.04 1.43 -7.98
CA ALA A 141 -5.75 0.07 -8.43
C ALA A 141 -4.25 -0.19 -8.49
N VAL A 142 -3.46 0.74 -9.02
CA VAL A 142 -2.00 0.63 -9.09
C VAL A 142 -1.38 0.53 -7.70
N PHE A 143 -1.76 1.41 -6.76
CA PHE A 143 -1.24 1.35 -5.39
C PHE A 143 -1.62 0.07 -4.65
N LEU A 144 -2.86 -0.40 -4.83
CA LEU A 144 -3.34 -1.63 -4.22
C LEU A 144 -2.56 -2.85 -4.75
N LEU A 145 -2.42 -2.95 -6.07
CA LEU A 145 -1.67 -4.03 -6.72
C LEU A 145 -0.19 -4.01 -6.34
N ALA A 146 0.43 -2.83 -6.27
CA ALA A 146 1.82 -2.69 -5.83
C ALA A 146 2.01 -3.16 -4.38
N THR A 147 1.10 -2.79 -3.49
CA THR A 147 1.16 -3.16 -2.06
C THR A 147 0.96 -4.67 -1.87
N ILE A 148 -0.08 -5.23 -2.50
CA ILE A 148 -0.37 -6.67 -2.44
C ILE A 148 0.76 -7.47 -3.09
N GLY A 149 1.22 -7.03 -4.26
CA GLY A 149 2.32 -7.67 -4.99
C GLY A 149 3.61 -7.70 -4.16
N THR A 150 3.98 -6.58 -3.55
CA THR A 150 5.17 -6.50 -2.68
C THR A 150 5.02 -7.40 -1.45
N GLY A 151 3.87 -7.35 -0.77
CA GLY A 151 3.61 -8.20 0.39
C GLY A 151 3.64 -9.69 0.05
N PHE A 152 3.08 -10.06 -1.10
CA PHE A 152 3.10 -11.43 -1.61
C PHE A 152 4.53 -11.88 -1.94
N LEU A 153 5.32 -11.05 -2.61
CA LEU A 153 6.71 -11.34 -2.96
C LEU A 153 7.57 -11.55 -1.71
N VAL A 154 7.43 -10.66 -0.72
CA VAL A 154 8.12 -10.76 0.58
C VAL A 154 7.71 -12.03 1.32
N LYS A 155 6.41 -12.38 1.34
CA LYS A 155 5.91 -13.60 1.99
C LYS A 155 6.43 -14.86 1.29
N MET A 156 6.48 -14.86 -0.05
CA MET A 156 7.01 -15.97 -0.84
C MET A 156 8.51 -16.17 -0.58
N TRP A 157 9.28 -15.08 -0.54
CA TRP A 157 10.70 -15.11 -0.24
C TRP A 157 10.99 -15.55 1.19
N SER A 158 10.28 -15.01 2.19
CA SER A 158 10.49 -15.39 3.59
C SER A 158 10.14 -16.86 3.84
N ALA A 159 9.06 -17.39 3.24
CA ALA A 159 8.70 -18.80 3.33
C ALA A 159 9.74 -19.72 2.66
N ARG A 160 10.44 -19.24 1.63
CA ARG A 160 11.57 -19.99 1.03
C ARG A 160 12.80 -19.94 1.94
N SER A 161 13.13 -18.78 2.50
CA SER A 161 14.24 -18.62 3.45
C SER A 161 14.07 -19.46 4.71
N ALA A 162 12.86 -19.52 5.29
CA ALA A 162 12.57 -20.35 6.44
C ALA A 162 12.76 -21.85 6.15
N ARG A 163 12.30 -22.32 4.98
CA ARG A 163 12.52 -23.71 4.55
C ARG A 163 14.00 -24.02 4.29
N SER A 164 14.76 -23.07 3.76
CA SER A 164 16.21 -23.22 3.57
C SER A 164 16.97 -23.23 4.90
N ALA A 165 16.55 -22.41 5.87
CA ALA A 165 17.11 -22.40 7.23
C ALA A 165 16.85 -23.72 7.96
N GLN A 166 15.64 -24.26 7.88
CA GLN A 166 15.29 -25.56 8.45
C GLN A 166 16.12 -26.69 7.82
N ARG A 167 16.31 -26.70 6.49
CA ARG A 167 17.17 -27.67 5.82
C ARG A 167 18.61 -27.60 6.30
N ARG A 168 19.18 -26.39 6.45
CA ARG A 168 20.54 -26.22 7.00
C ARG A 168 20.65 -26.72 8.43
N ALA A 169 19.65 -26.47 9.28
CA ALA A 169 19.64 -26.96 10.66
C ALA A 169 19.64 -28.49 10.73
N VAL A 170 18.81 -29.14 9.90
CA VAL A 170 18.76 -30.62 9.81
C VAL A 170 20.06 -31.20 9.27
N SER A 171 20.64 -30.59 8.23
CA SER A 171 21.94 -31.02 7.69
C SER A 171 23.07 -30.86 8.71
N ALA A 172 23.13 -29.73 9.43
CA ALA A 172 24.13 -29.50 10.46
C ALA A 172 24.02 -30.52 11.61
N ALA A 173 22.80 -30.83 12.06
CA ALA A 173 22.57 -31.87 13.07
C ALA A 173 23.04 -33.26 12.58
N GLY A 174 22.79 -33.59 11.31
CA GLY A 174 23.27 -34.84 10.71
C GLY A 174 24.80 -34.92 10.61
N THR A 175 25.47 -33.81 10.27
CA THR A 175 26.94 -33.76 10.18
C THR A 175 27.60 -33.92 11.55
N VAL A 176 27.05 -33.33 12.60
CA VAL A 176 27.56 -33.49 13.98
C VAL A 176 27.46 -34.95 14.41
N MET A 177 26.30 -35.59 14.21
CA MET A 177 26.14 -37.01 14.57
C MET A 177 27.03 -37.96 13.78
N GLY A 178 27.25 -37.68 12.49
CA GLY A 178 28.21 -38.45 11.69
C GLY A 178 29.66 -38.26 12.15
N GLY A 179 30.05 -37.03 12.51
CA GLY A 179 31.40 -36.71 12.98
C GLY A 179 31.74 -37.38 14.31
N ASP A 180 30.78 -37.44 15.24
CA ASP A 180 30.97 -38.09 16.53
C ASP A 180 31.12 -39.62 16.37
N ALA A 181 30.34 -40.24 15.49
CA ALA A 181 30.46 -41.67 15.17
C ALA A 181 31.80 -42.03 14.52
N VAL A 182 32.34 -41.16 13.67
CA VAL A 182 33.68 -41.35 13.05
C VAL A 182 34.79 -41.18 14.08
N ARG A 183 34.68 -40.19 14.98
CA ARG A 183 35.65 -40.00 16.08
C ARG A 183 35.70 -41.19 17.03
N GLU A 184 34.54 -41.75 17.37
CA GLU A 184 34.46 -42.93 18.24
C GLU A 184 35.11 -44.16 17.60
N ARG A 185 34.92 -44.34 16.29
CA ARG A 185 35.60 -45.41 15.54
C ARG A 185 37.13 -45.27 15.59
N ILE A 186 37.64 -44.05 15.33
CA ILE A 186 39.09 -43.79 15.36
C ILE A 186 39.66 -44.10 16.75
N ARG A 187 38.98 -43.65 17.81
CA ARG A 187 39.37 -43.93 19.20
C ARG A 187 39.47 -45.43 19.46
N ARG A 188 38.48 -46.21 19.02
CA ARG A 188 38.43 -47.66 19.19
C ARG A 188 39.56 -48.39 18.47
N GLU A 189 40.00 -47.89 17.32
CA GLU A 189 41.10 -48.47 16.54
C GLU A 189 42.48 -48.12 17.12
N THR A 190 42.62 -47.01 17.86
CA THR A 190 43.87 -46.61 18.51
C THR A 190 44.14 -47.22 19.89
N GLU A 191 43.15 -47.87 20.52
CA GLU A 191 43.30 -48.50 21.84
C GLU A 191 43.81 -49.97 21.76
N TYR A 192 44.30 -50.41 20.59
CA TYR A 192 44.89 -51.74 20.35
C TYR A 192 46.39 -51.64 20.08
#